data_AF-A0A969NLB5-F1
#
_entry.id   AF-A0A969NLB5-F1
#
_cell.length_a   1.000
_cell.length_b   1.000
_cell.length_c   1.000
_cell.angle_alpha   90.00
_cell.angle_beta   90.00
_cell.angle_gamma   90.00
#
_symmetry.space_group_name_H-M   'P 1'
#
loop_
_entity.id
_entity.type
_entity.pdbx_description
1 polymer ?
#
loop_
_entity_poly.entity_id
_entity_poly.type
_entity_poly.pdbx_seq_one_letter_code
_entity_poly.pdbx_strand_id
1 'polypeptide(L)'
;MYTSWSYINIGEIQTIKGKYSEAEINLTEGLRIAQEIGSKAQIEIGYLKLSQLFSKTGKYKDALAAFEKSKTYRDSIINEKNNSTIAKLKTIYETEKKEKEILALTVEKQRKQRSVYILIGVLIIVAFAGVFFIFRARARAIIAEQNNRINEQKIKRNGKGA
;
A
#
# COMPACT_ATOMS: atom_id res chain seq x y z
N MET A 1 7.31 22.13 26.44
CA MET A 1 6.66 20.80 26.39
C MET A 1 6.92 19.98 27.66
N TYR A 2 8.16 19.87 28.15
CA TYR A 2 8.48 19.13 29.39
C TYR A 2 8.02 19.82 30.69
N THR A 3 7.79 21.13 30.66
CA THR A 3 7.45 21.92 31.85
C THR A 3 6.10 21.51 32.44
N SER A 4 5.05 21.37 31.63
CA SER A 4 3.72 20.93 32.12
C SER A 4 3.77 19.57 32.80
N TRP A 5 4.37 18.57 32.15
CA TRP A 5 4.49 17.21 32.70
C TRP A 5 5.25 17.21 34.03
N SER A 6 6.35 17.96 34.11
CA SER A 6 7.12 18.11 35.36
C SER A 6 6.28 18.74 36.47
N TYR A 7 5.56 19.82 36.20
CA TYR A 7 4.67 20.47 37.16
C TYR A 7 3.55 19.53 37.64
N ILE A 8 2.92 18.79 36.73
CA ILE A 8 1.88 17.80 37.05
C ILE A 8 2.45 16.70 37.96
N ASN A 9 3.63 16.16 37.64
CA ASN A 9 4.26 15.12 38.46
C ASN A 9 4.69 15.65 39.83
N ILE A 10 5.25 16.85 39.90
CA ILE A 10 5.61 17.49 41.18
C ILE A 10 4.37 17.64 42.05
N GLY A 11 3.27 18.14 41.47
CA GLY A 11 2.01 18.30 42.17
C GLY A 11 1.40 16.98 42.64
N GLU A 12 1.51 15.91 41.86
CA GLU A 12 1.13 14.56 42.28
C GLU A 12 1.97 14.08 43.47
N ILE A 13 3.30 14.21 43.40
CA ILE A 13 4.19 13.80 44.50
C ILE A 13 3.90 14.61 45.77
N GLN A 14 3.64 15.91 45.65
CA GLN A 14 3.23 16.76 46.77
C GLN A 14 1.89 16.33 47.35
N THR A 15 0.92 15.97 46.50
CA THR A 15 -0.38 15.43 46.91
C THR A 15 -0.22 14.16 47.75
N ILE A 16 0.66 13.25 47.33
CA ILE A 16 0.97 12.02 48.07
C ILE A 16 1.64 12.33 49.41
N LYS A 17 2.51 13.35 49.46
CA LYS A 17 3.21 13.80 50.67
C LYS A 17 2.35 14.66 51.62
N GLY A 18 1.07 14.90 51.31
CA GLY A 18 0.17 15.73 52.11
C GLY A 18 0.43 17.24 51.99
N LYS A 19 1.28 17.66 51.05
CA LYS A 19 1.61 19.07 50.76
C LYS A 19 0.57 19.65 49.80
N TYR A 20 -0.66 19.77 50.29
CA TYR A 20 -1.83 20.01 49.43
C TYR A 20 -1.85 21.38 48.76
N SER A 21 -1.42 22.43 49.47
CA SER A 21 -1.37 23.79 48.92
C SER A 21 -0.34 23.89 47.79
N GLU A 22 0.86 23.35 47.98
CA GLU A 22 1.89 23.33 46.94
C GLU A 22 1.49 22.45 45.77
N ALA A 23 0.80 21.33 46.05
CA ALA A 23 0.26 20.47 45.01
C ALA A 23 -0.74 21.21 44.12
N GLU A 24 -1.67 21.96 44.71
CA GLU A 24 -2.69 22.72 43.96
C GLU A 24 -2.04 23.73 43.01
N ILE A 25 -1.00 24.44 43.48
CA ILE A 25 -0.24 25.40 42.68
C ILE A 25 0.43 24.70 41.48
N ASN A 26 1.20 23.64 41.74
CA ASN A 26 1.95 22.95 40.69
C ASN A 26 1.03 22.24 39.68
N LEU A 27 -0.06 21.61 40.15
CA LEU A 27 -1.03 20.98 39.26
C LEU A 27 -1.75 22.02 38.38
N THR A 28 -2.13 23.16 38.95
CA THR A 28 -2.81 24.23 38.21
C THR A 28 -1.88 24.86 37.17
N GLU A 29 -0.61 25.11 37.53
CA GLU A 29 0.39 25.63 36.60
C GLU A 29 0.70 24.63 35.48
N GLY A 30 0.85 23.36 35.82
CA GLY A 30 1.02 22.30 34.83
C GLY A 30 -0.16 22.19 33.87
N LEU A 31 -1.38 22.30 34.38
CA LEU A 31 -2.61 22.33 33.56
C LEU A 31 -2.68 23.58 32.67
N ARG A 32 -2.34 24.76 33.19
CA ARG A 32 -2.28 26.02 32.42
C ARG A 32 -1.34 25.87 31.23
N ILE A 33 -0.12 25.39 31.47
CA ILE A 33 0.86 25.14 30.40
C ILE A 33 0.33 24.10 29.42
N ALA A 34 -0.32 23.02 29.90
CA ALA A 34 -0.91 21.99 29.03
C ALA A 34 -1.98 22.58 28.08
N GLN A 35 -2.79 23.51 28.57
CA GLN A 35 -3.78 24.24 27.79
C GLN A 35 -3.14 25.16 26.76
N GLU A 36 -2.08 25.90 27.14
CA GLU A 36 -1.34 26.78 26.23
C GLU A 36 -0.70 26.03 25.06
N ILE A 37 -0.14 24.84 25.33
CA ILE A 37 0.46 24.01 24.28
C ILE A 37 -0.57 23.14 23.54
N GLY A 38 -1.85 23.20 23.92
CA GLY A 38 -2.93 22.42 23.32
C GLY A 38 -2.82 20.91 23.52
N SER A 39 -2.08 20.43 24.52
CA SER A 39 -1.87 19.00 24.73
C SER A 39 -3.06 18.37 25.46
N LYS A 40 -4.04 17.85 24.70
CA LYS A 40 -5.23 17.17 25.25
C LYS A 40 -4.88 16.09 26.29
N ALA A 41 -3.81 15.33 26.05
CA ALA A 41 -3.36 14.29 26.98
C ALA A 41 -2.87 14.87 28.31
N GLN A 42 -2.07 15.94 28.30
CA GLN A 42 -1.60 16.56 29.53
C GLN A 42 -2.71 17.31 30.25
N ILE A 43 -3.66 17.90 29.51
CA ILE A 43 -4.87 18.52 30.09
C ILE A 43 -5.72 17.47 30.82
N GLU A 44 -5.95 16.31 30.19
CA GLU A 44 -6.68 15.20 30.78
C GLU A 44 -6.04 14.71 32.09
N ILE A 45 -4.71 14.52 32.08
CA ILE A 45 -3.96 14.09 33.26
C ILE A 45 -3.98 15.18 34.35
N GLY A 46 -3.77 16.45 33.99
CA GLY A 46 -3.77 17.56 34.95
C GLY A 46 -5.10 17.65 35.71
N TYR A 47 -6.23 17.57 34.99
CA TYR A 47 -7.56 17.52 35.61
C TYR A 47 -7.76 16.27 36.48
N LEU A 48 -7.26 15.11 36.06
CA LEU A 48 -7.34 13.88 36.86
C LEU A 48 -6.58 14.04 38.19
N LYS A 49 -5.38 14.61 38.17
CA LYS A 49 -4.58 14.85 39.38
C LYS A 49 -5.23 15.89 40.30
N LEU A 50 -5.79 16.96 39.75
CA LEU A 50 -6.57 17.92 40.54
C LEU A 50 -7.79 17.25 41.21
N SER A 51 -8.50 16.38 40.50
CA SER A 51 -9.60 15.61 41.09
C SER A 51 -9.16 14.76 42.29
N GLN A 52 -8.00 14.09 42.16
CA GLN A 52 -7.42 13.30 43.24
C GLN A 52 -7.00 14.16 44.44
N LEU A 53 -6.39 15.32 44.19
CA LEU A 53 -6.03 16.30 45.23
C LEU A 53 -7.28 16.82 45.96
N PHE A 54 -8.30 17.21 45.22
CA PHE A 54 -9.55 17.72 45.78
C PHE A 54 -10.30 16.66 46.58
N SER A 55 -10.28 15.40 46.13
CA SER A 55 -10.82 14.28 46.88
C SER A 55 -10.10 14.10 48.23
N LYS A 56 -8.77 14.22 48.25
CA LYS A 56 -7.96 14.09 49.48
C LYS A 56 -8.15 15.26 50.45
N THR A 57 -8.51 16.44 49.96
CA THR A 57 -8.73 17.65 50.77
C THR A 57 -10.20 17.86 51.14
N GLY A 58 -11.08 16.92 50.81
CA GLY A 58 -12.52 16.99 51.11
C GLY A 58 -13.32 17.94 50.20
N LYS A 59 -12.70 18.51 49.17
CA LYS A 59 -13.33 19.39 48.17
C LYS A 59 -14.06 18.55 47.11
N TYR A 60 -15.05 17.75 47.51
CA TYR A 60 -15.67 16.75 46.62
C TYR A 60 -16.38 17.33 45.39
N LYS A 61 -16.97 18.53 45.50
CA LYS A 61 -17.58 19.21 44.34
C LYS A 61 -16.54 19.55 43.27
N ASP A 62 -15.41 20.10 43.69
CA ASP A 62 -14.31 20.44 42.78
C ASP A 62 -13.66 19.18 42.21
N ALA A 63 -13.57 18.12 43.02
CA ALA A 63 -13.08 16.82 42.58
C ALA A 63 -13.93 16.25 41.44
N LEU A 64 -15.25 16.28 41.58
CA LEU A 64 -16.18 15.82 40.55
C LEU A 64 -16.06 16.66 39.28
N ALA A 65 -16.06 17.99 39.40
CA ALA A 65 -15.92 18.87 38.25
C ALA A 65 -14.59 18.65 37.50
N ALA A 66 -13.49 18.47 38.21
CA ALA A 66 -12.20 18.15 37.62
C ALA A 66 -12.21 16.76 36.95
N PHE A 67 -12.86 15.77 37.56
CA PHE A 67 -13.00 14.44 36.98
C PHE A 67 -13.81 14.44 35.68
N GLU A 68 -14.93 15.16 35.64
CA GLU A 68 -15.76 15.29 34.44
C GLU A 68 -15.01 15.95 33.28
N LYS A 69 -14.21 16.97 33.57
CA LYS A 69 -13.31 17.57 32.58
C LYS A 69 -12.29 16.56 32.07
N SER A 70 -11.60 15.84 32.97
CA SER A 70 -10.66 14.79 32.58
C SER A 70 -11.32 13.74 31.66
N LYS A 71 -12.50 13.24 32.04
CA LYS A 71 -13.27 12.29 31.23
C LYS A 71 -13.60 12.84 29.84
N THR A 72 -14.03 14.10 29.75
CA THR A 72 -14.35 14.76 28.48
C THR A 72 -13.13 14.79 27.54
N TYR A 73 -11.95 15.14 28.07
CA TYR A 73 -10.72 15.09 27.28
C TYR A 73 -10.29 13.66 26.92
N ARG A 74 -10.46 12.69 27.84
CA ARG A 74 -10.21 11.27 27.57
C ARG A 74 -11.04 10.76 26.40
N ASP A 75 -12.34 11.05 26.41
CA ASP A 75 -13.27 10.64 25.35
C ASP A 75 -12.89 11.29 24.00
N SER A 76 -12.48 12.56 24.01
CA SER A 76 -11.98 13.24 22.80
C SER A 76 -10.72 12.56 22.23
N ILE A 77 -9.75 12.20 23.07
CA ILE A 77 -8.51 11.53 22.65
C ILE A 77 -8.80 10.15 22.03
N ILE A 78 -9.72 9.39 22.65
CA ILE A 78 -10.10 8.06 22.15
C ILE A 78 -10.81 8.19 20.80
N ASN A 79 -11.74 9.14 20.66
CA ASN A 79 -12.44 9.36 19.40
C ASN A 79 -11.50 9.75 18.26
N GLU A 80 -10.52 10.64 18.50
CA GLU A 80 -9.51 10.99 17.50
C GLU A 80 -8.66 9.78 17.09
N LYS A 81 -8.22 8.98 18.06
CA LYS A 81 -7.44 7.76 17.80
C LYS A 81 -8.25 6.74 16.99
N ASN A 82 -9.52 6.55 17.32
CA ASN A 82 -10.40 5.62 16.61
C ASN A 82 -10.63 6.07 15.17
N ASN A 83 -10.95 7.36 14.95
CA ASN A 83 -11.15 7.92 13.62
C ASN A 83 -9.89 7.80 12.75
N SER A 84 -8.71 8.10 13.31
CA SER A 84 -7.43 7.92 12.62
C SER A 84 -7.16 6.45 12.27
N THR A 85 -7.47 5.53 13.19
CA THR A 85 -7.30 4.08 12.97
C THR A 85 -8.19 3.58 11.84
N ILE A 86 -9.47 3.98 11.84
CA ILE A 86 -10.43 3.61 10.79
C ILE A 86 -9.97 4.16 9.43
N ALA A 87 -9.54 5.42 9.37
CA ALA A 87 -9.03 6.02 8.14
C ALA A 87 -7.81 5.27 7.62
N LYS A 88 -6.85 4.92 8.49
CA LYS A 88 -5.66 4.14 8.11
C LYS A 88 -6.03 2.76 7.58
N LEU A 89 -6.94 2.05 8.24
CA LEU A 89 -7.41 0.73 7.80
C LEU A 89 -8.10 0.81 6.44
N LYS A 90 -8.93 1.83 6.20
CA LYS A 90 -9.54 2.08 4.90
C LYS A 90 -8.49 2.29 3.82
N THR A 91 -7.48 3.12 4.08
CA THR A 91 -6.38 3.36 3.14
C THR A 91 -5.61 2.09 2.81
N ILE A 92 -5.27 1.27 3.81
CA ILE A 92 -4.57 -0.01 3.59
C ILE A 92 -5.41 -0.93 2.71
N TYR A 93 -6.69 -1.09 3.04
CA TYR A 93 -7.61 -1.92 2.27
C TYR A 93 -7.75 -1.46 0.80
N GLU A 94 -7.93 -0.15 0.58
CA GLU A 94 -8.04 0.41 -0.76
C GLU A 94 -6.74 0.25 -1.58
N THR A 95 -5.58 0.41 -0.93
CA THR A 95 -4.28 0.18 -1.55
C THR A 95 -4.10 -1.29 -1.94
N GLU A 96 -4.35 -2.22 -1.02
CA GLU A 96 -4.25 -3.67 -1.30
C GLU A 96 -5.19 -4.08 -2.45
N LYS A 97 -6.41 -3.52 -2.49
CA LYS A 97 -7.36 -3.78 -3.58
C LYS A 97 -6.83 -3.29 -4.92
N LYS A 98 -6.30 -2.06 -4.98
CA LYS A 98 -5.70 -1.49 -6.20
C LYS A 98 -4.47 -2.25 -6.66
N GLU A 99 -3.61 -2.69 -5.73
CA GLU A 99 -2.43 -3.49 -6.05
C GLU A 99 -2.81 -4.84 -6.67
N LYS A 100 -3.85 -5.51 -6.14
CA LYS A 100 -4.39 -6.75 -6.74
C LYS A 100 -4.94 -6.51 -8.14
N GLU A 101 -5.65 -5.40 -8.36
CA GLU A 101 -6.18 -5.03 -9.67
C GLU A 101 -5.05 -4.73 -10.67
N ILE A 102 -4.04 -3.97 -10.27
CA ILE A 102 -2.85 -3.70 -11.08
C ILE A 102 -2.12 -5.00 -11.43
N LEU A 103 -1.97 -5.92 -10.47
CA LEU A 103 -1.35 -7.23 -10.73
C LEU A 103 -2.18 -8.04 -11.74
N ALA A 104 -3.50 -8.06 -11.62
CA ALA A 104 -4.37 -8.74 -12.58
C ALA A 104 -4.25 -8.14 -13.98
N LEU A 105 -4.31 -6.81 -14.09
CA LEU A 105 -4.18 -6.09 -15.36
C LEU A 105 -2.80 -6.25 -16.01
N THR A 106 -1.72 -6.27 -15.22
CA THR A 106 -0.37 -6.48 -15.73
C THR A 106 -0.19 -7.90 -16.27
N VAL A 107 -0.73 -8.91 -15.57
CA VAL A 107 -0.75 -10.29 -16.06
C VAL A 107 -1.59 -10.41 -17.34
N GLU A 108 -2.77 -9.79 -17.40
CA GLU A 108 -3.60 -9.80 -18.61
C GLU A 108 -2.89 -9.12 -19.80
N LYS A 109 -2.26 -7.97 -19.56
CA LYS A 109 -1.48 -7.24 -20.56
C LYS A 109 -0.31 -8.08 -21.09
N GLN A 110 0.44 -8.74 -20.20
CA GLN A 110 1.52 -9.65 -20.59
C GLN A 110 0.99 -10.85 -21.38
N ARG A 111 -0.14 -11.44 -20.99
CA ARG A 111 -0.79 -12.52 -21.74
C ARG A 111 -1.17 -12.09 -23.15
N LYS A 112 -1.78 -10.90 -23.31
CA LYS A 112 -2.12 -10.34 -24.62
C LYS A 112 -0.88 -10.12 -25.48
N GLN A 113 0.18 -9.52 -24.93
CA GLN A 113 1.44 -9.33 -25.65
C GLN A 113 2.06 -10.66 -26.09
N ARG A 114 2.12 -11.65 -25.20
CA ARG A 114 2.63 -13.00 -25.53
C ARG A 114 1.81 -13.65 -26.64
N SER A 115 0.49 -13.55 -26.59
CA SER A 115 -0.39 -14.07 -27.64
C SER A 115 -0.13 -13.39 -28.98
N VAL A 116 0.06 -12.06 -29.00
CA VAL A 116 0.38 -11.30 -30.22
C VAL A 116 1.73 -11.76 -30.79
N TYR A 117 2.77 -11.92 -29.97
CA TYR A 117 4.08 -12.41 -30.45
C TYR A 117 4.02 -13.83 -31.00
N ILE A 118 3.24 -14.72 -30.37
CA ILE A 118 3.01 -16.07 -30.89
C ILE A 118 2.35 -16.02 -32.27
N LEU A 119 1.30 -15.19 -32.44
CA LEU A 119 0.62 -15.04 -33.73
C LEU A 119 1.56 -14.51 -34.83
N ILE A 120 2.39 -13.50 -34.51
CA ILE A 120 3.40 -12.98 -35.44
C ILE A 120 4.39 -14.08 -35.84
N GLY A 121 4.89 -14.87 -34.87
CA GLY A 121 5.79 -15.99 -35.14
C GLY A 121 5.17 -17.05 -36.06
N VAL A 122 3.90 -17.42 -35.83
CA VAL A 122 3.17 -18.36 -36.68
C VAL A 122 3.01 -17.81 -38.11
N LEU A 123 2.64 -16.53 -38.26
CA LEU A 123 2.51 -15.90 -39.57
C LEU A 123 3.82 -15.91 -40.36
N ILE A 124 4.94 -15.64 -39.68
CA ILE A 124 6.27 -15.71 -40.29
C ILE A 124 6.60 -17.13 -40.77
N ILE A 125 6.34 -18.15 -39.96
CA ILE A 125 6.58 -19.56 -40.33
C ILE A 125 5.74 -19.96 -41.53
N VAL A 126 4.46 -19.58 -41.57
CA VAL A 126 3.55 -19.87 -42.70
C VAL A 126 4.04 -19.18 -43.97
N ALA A 127 4.49 -17.93 -43.89
CA ALA A 127 5.05 -17.21 -45.03
C ALA A 127 6.31 -17.91 -45.58
N PHE A 128 7.23 -18.31 -44.70
CA PHE A 128 8.44 -19.06 -45.11
C PHE A 128 8.10 -20.42 -45.73
N ALA A 129 7.16 -21.17 -45.14
CA ALA A 129 6.72 -22.45 -45.69
C ALA A 129 6.08 -22.28 -47.08
N GLY A 130 5.28 -21.24 -47.27
CA GLY A 130 4.68 -20.89 -48.57
C GLY A 130 5.73 -20.59 -49.64
N VAL A 131 6.72 -19.73 -49.31
CA VAL A 131 7.84 -19.42 -50.21
C VAL A 131 8.65 -20.67 -50.54
N PHE A 132 8.97 -21.50 -49.54
CA PHE A 132 9.69 -22.76 -49.73
C PHE A 132 8.91 -23.74 -50.63
N PHE A 133 7.59 -23.83 -50.46
CA PHE A 133 6.75 -24.70 -51.28
C PHE A 133 6.70 -24.25 -52.75
N ILE A 134 6.58 -22.94 -52.99
CA ILE A 134 6.63 -22.35 -54.33
C ILE A 134 7.99 -22.63 -54.99
N PHE A 135 9.09 -22.42 -54.24
CA PHE A 135 10.43 -22.70 -54.72
C PHE A 135 10.62 -24.17 -55.10
N ARG A 136 10.15 -25.10 -54.25
CA ARG A 136 10.20 -26.55 -54.51
C ARG A 136 9.36 -26.95 -55.72
N ALA A 137 8.19 -26.35 -55.90
CA ALA A 137 7.34 -26.59 -57.07
C ALA A 137 8.06 -26.17 -58.37
N ARG A 138 8.66 -24.98 -58.39
CA ARG A 138 9.45 -24.50 -59.54
C ARG A 138 10.67 -25.36 -59.82
N ALA A 139 11.43 -25.75 -58.79
CA ALA A 139 12.59 -26.62 -58.95
C ALA A 139 12.21 -27.98 -59.56
N ARG A 140 11.11 -28.59 -59.11
CA ARG A 140 10.61 -29.86 -59.68
C ARG A 140 10.20 -29.72 -61.14
N ALA A 141 9.55 -28.61 -61.51
CA ALA A 141 9.16 -28.35 -62.90
C ALA A 141 10.39 -28.25 -63.81
N ILE A 142 11.43 -27.52 -63.39
CA ILE A 142 12.68 -27.37 -64.15
C ILE A 142 13.41 -28.72 -64.30
N ILE A 143 13.50 -29.50 -63.21
CA ILE A 143 14.15 -30.83 -63.25
C ILE A 143 13.39 -31.80 -64.18
N ALA A 144 12.06 -31.77 -64.16
CA ALA A 144 11.24 -32.59 -65.06
C ALA A 144 11.48 -32.24 -66.54
N GLU A 145 11.59 -30.95 -66.86
CA GLU A 145 11.91 -30.51 -68.22
C GLU A 145 13.31 -30.98 -68.66
N GLN A 146 14.32 -30.89 -67.80
CA GLN A 146 15.68 -31.38 -68.08
C GLN A 146 15.72 -32.89 -68.33
N ASN A 147 15.01 -33.68 -67.51
CA ASN A 147 14.92 -35.13 -67.68
C ASN A 147 14.31 -35.53 -69.03
N ASN A 148 13.27 -34.82 -69.46
CA ASN A 148 12.65 -35.03 -70.78
C ASN A 148 13.65 -34.73 -71.91
N ARG A 149 14.36 -33.60 -71.85
CA ARG A 149 15.39 -33.23 -72.85
C ARG A 149 16.53 -34.26 -72.92
N ILE A 150 17.00 -34.78 -71.78
CA ILE A 150 18.05 -35.80 -71.74
C ILE A 150 17.55 -37.11 -72.38
N ASN A 151 16.31 -37.52 -72.11
CA ASN A 151 15.73 -38.72 -72.72
C ASN A 151 15.59 -38.57 -74.25
N GLU A 152 15.15 -37.42 -74.74
CA GLU A 152 15.11 -37.16 -76.18
C GLU A 152 16.50 -37.22 -76.83
N GLN A 153 17.53 -36.67 -76.18
CA GLN A 153 18.91 -36.76 -76.68
C GLN A 153 19.43 -38.20 -76.70
N LYS A 154 19.12 -39.01 -75.67
CA LYS A 154 19.47 -40.44 -75.64
C LYS A 154 18.79 -41.22 -76.76
N ILE A 155 17.50 -40.97 -77.02
CA ILE A 155 16.75 -41.59 -78.12
C ILE A 155 17.39 -41.22 -79.47
N LYS A 156 17.69 -39.94 -79.70
CA LYS A 156 18.34 -39.47 -80.94
C LYS A 156 19.76 -40.04 -81.12
N ARG A 157 20.51 -40.23 -80.04
CA ARG A 157 21.87 -40.79 -80.08
C ARG A 157 21.86 -42.30 -80.33
N ASN A 158 20.96 -43.04 -79.69
CA ASN A 158 20.81 -44.48 -79.91
C ASN A 158 20.21 -44.81 -81.29
N GLY A 159 19.37 -43.93 -81.86
CA GLY A 159 18.86 -44.09 -83.22
C GLY A 159 19.84 -43.71 -84.34
N LYS A 160 20.99 -43.09 -84.03
CA LYS A 160 22.05 -42.77 -85.00
C LYS A 160 23.19 -43.81 -85.02
N GLY A 161 23.15 -44.79 -84.13
CA GLY A 161 24.15 -45.88 -84.03
C GLY A 161 23.65 -47.23 -84.51
N ALA A 162 22.50 -47.28 -85.19
CA ALA A 162 21.93 -48.46 -85.85
C ALA A 162 21.97 -48.28 -87.36
#